data_AF-A0A535BCP7-F1
#
_entry.id   AF-A0A535BCP7-F1
#
_cell.length_a   1.000
_cell.length_b   1.000
_cell.length_c   1.000
_cell.angle_alpha   90.00
_cell.angle_beta   90.00
_cell.angle_gamma   90.00
#
_symmetry.space_group_name_H-M   'P 1'
#
loop_
_entity.id
_entity.type
_entity.pdbx_description
1 polymer ?
#
loop_
_entity_poly.entity_id
_entity_poly.type
_entity_poly.pdbx_seq_one_letter_code
_entity_poly.pdbx_strand_id
1 'polypeptide(L)'
;MLAVGIPAGWYTISPLFERETVCEASPIAGAGAGSEKCAGVAIAAARSSTTATSAATAAPAATPAATAAPAATPATTEAPQFQPRVAGEGEFRGADDFHFGRGQALLIETAPGQYTLRFENFSVRNGPDLFVYLSNDPGGISDALLLGDLKGTDGAFNYDVPAGTDVSRFNSAIVWCRQFAVLFATATFA
;
A
#
# COMPACT_ATOMS: atom_id res chain seq x y z
N MET A 1 -23.41 -2.20 -47.86
CA MET A 1 -22.09 -1.77 -47.34
C MET A 1 -22.34 -0.76 -46.24
N LEU A 2 -22.16 -1.16 -44.97
CA LEU A 2 -22.29 -0.26 -43.82
C LEU A 2 -20.89 0.29 -43.53
N ALA A 3 -20.67 1.57 -43.82
CA ALA A 3 -19.42 2.25 -43.46
C ALA A 3 -19.52 2.70 -41.98
N VAL A 4 -18.88 1.96 -41.08
CA VAL A 4 -18.65 2.41 -39.71
C VAL A 4 -17.43 3.33 -39.75
N GLY A 5 -17.69 4.64 -39.84
CA GLY A 5 -16.66 5.65 -39.65
C GLY A 5 -16.31 5.75 -38.18
N ILE A 6 -15.17 5.18 -37.77
CA ILE A 6 -14.58 5.47 -36.46
C ILE A 6 -14.03 6.91 -36.56
N PRO A 7 -14.52 7.88 -35.77
CA PRO A 7 -14.02 9.24 -35.84
C PRO A 7 -12.57 9.27 -35.35
N ALA A 8 -11.64 9.55 -36.26
CA ALA A 8 -10.20 9.69 -36.03
C ALA A 8 -9.82 10.87 -35.08
N GLY A 9 -10.79 11.50 -34.42
CA GLY A 9 -10.58 12.64 -33.52
C GLY A 9 -10.38 12.29 -32.04
N TRP A 10 -10.51 11.02 -31.64
CA TRP A 10 -10.37 10.64 -30.22
C TRP A 10 -8.92 10.68 -29.72
N TYR A 11 -7.93 10.55 -30.60
CA TYR A 11 -6.51 10.46 -30.23
C TYR A 11 -5.76 11.80 -30.26
N THR A 12 -6.39 12.92 -30.63
CA THR A 12 -5.72 14.24 -30.68
C THR A 12 -5.90 15.08 -29.41
N ILE A 13 -6.65 14.59 -28.42
CA ILE A 13 -6.70 15.17 -27.08
C ILE A 13 -5.64 14.41 -26.26
N SER A 14 -4.50 15.06 -25.99
CA SER A 14 -3.37 14.43 -25.31
C SER A 14 -3.78 13.75 -23.99
N PRO A 15 -3.27 12.54 -23.68
CA PRO A 15 -3.59 11.78 -22.46
C PRO A 15 -3.18 12.49 -21.16
N LEU A 16 -2.43 13.60 -21.23
CA LEU A 16 -2.01 14.41 -20.09
C LEU A 16 -3.19 14.99 -19.27
N PHE A 17 -4.41 15.02 -19.82
CA PHE A 17 -5.61 15.46 -19.11
C PHE A 17 -6.42 14.31 -18.52
N GLU A 18 -6.20 13.07 -18.98
CA GLU A 18 -6.89 11.91 -18.43
C GLU A 18 -6.28 11.59 -17.08
N ARG A 19 -7.13 11.59 -16.05
CA ARG A 19 -6.75 11.27 -14.67
C ARG A 19 -7.27 9.89 -14.34
N GLU A 20 -6.40 9.05 -13.79
CA GLU A 20 -6.73 7.70 -13.37
C GLU A 20 -6.82 7.65 -11.85
N THR A 21 -7.89 7.04 -11.33
CA THR A 21 -8.09 6.83 -9.89
C THR A 21 -7.92 5.36 -9.57
N VAL A 22 -6.97 5.03 -8.70
CA VAL A 22 -6.71 3.67 -8.24
C VAL A 22 -7.00 3.57 -6.75
N CYS A 23 -7.68 2.50 -6.35
CA CYS A 23 -8.08 2.25 -4.98
C CYS A 23 -7.76 0.80 -4.60
N GLU A 24 -6.74 0.62 -3.78
CA GLU A 24 -6.31 -0.65 -3.20
C GLU A 24 -6.49 -0.61 -1.68
N ALA A 25 -6.84 -1.77 -1.11
CA ALA A 25 -6.98 -1.91 0.34
C ALA A 25 -5.64 -1.61 1.05
N SER A 26 -5.72 -1.00 2.24
CA SER A 26 -4.55 -0.85 3.11
C SER A 26 -4.07 -2.22 3.58
N PRO A 27 -2.75 -2.47 3.66
CA PRO A 27 -2.24 -3.76 4.11
C PRO A 27 -2.52 -4.00 5.61
N ILE A 28 -2.84 -2.96 6.39
CA ILE A 28 -3.10 -3.07 7.82
C ILE A 28 -4.36 -2.30 8.19
N ALA A 29 -5.16 -2.85 9.10
CA ALA A 29 -6.42 -2.23 9.50
C ALA A 29 -6.14 -0.94 10.29
N GLY A 30 -6.68 0.19 9.82
CA GLY A 30 -6.54 1.49 10.49
C GLY A 30 -5.30 2.30 10.12
N ALA A 31 -4.41 1.81 9.24
CA ALA A 31 -3.37 2.69 8.68
C ALA A 31 -3.91 3.45 7.47
N GLY A 32 -3.95 4.77 7.64
CA GLY A 32 -4.36 5.74 6.65
C GLY A 32 -5.87 5.84 6.46
N ALA A 33 -6.31 7.01 6.00
CA ALA A 33 -7.73 7.33 5.82
C ALA A 33 -8.34 6.75 4.52
N GLY A 34 -7.55 6.06 3.70
CA GLY A 34 -7.94 5.79 2.32
C GLY A 34 -7.82 7.06 1.45
N SER A 35 -8.61 7.07 0.38
CA SER A 35 -8.92 8.31 -0.32
C SER A 35 -10.40 8.62 -0.27
N GLU A 36 -10.77 9.91 -0.17
CA GLU A 36 -12.15 10.38 -0.36
C GLU A 36 -12.74 9.91 -1.69
N LYS A 37 -11.89 9.82 -2.73
CA LYS A 37 -12.26 9.30 -4.06
C LYS A 37 -12.43 7.79 -4.09
N CYS A 38 -11.98 7.10 -3.05
CA CYS A 38 -12.12 5.66 -2.86
C CYS A 38 -13.32 5.28 -1.97
N ALA A 39 -14.24 6.22 -1.71
CA ALA A 39 -15.48 5.92 -0.98
C ALA A 39 -16.23 4.75 -1.65
N GLY A 40 -16.26 3.60 -0.97
CA GLY A 40 -16.89 2.37 -1.48
C GLY A 40 -15.92 1.22 -1.79
N VAL A 41 -14.61 1.49 -1.92
CA VAL A 41 -13.58 0.44 -1.91
C VAL A 41 -13.30 0.13 -0.45
N ALA A 42 -13.87 -0.98 0.02
CA ALA A 42 -13.91 -1.34 1.43
C ALA A 42 -12.53 -1.28 2.10
N ILE A 43 -12.49 -0.52 3.19
CA ILE A 43 -11.49 -0.54 4.25
C ILE A 43 -11.55 -1.93 4.89
N ALA A 44 -10.97 -2.94 4.26
CA ALA A 44 -11.03 -4.31 4.75
C ALA A 44 -9.66 -4.99 4.66
N ALA A 45 -8.78 -4.60 5.58
CA ALA A 45 -7.68 -5.47 6.04
C ALA A 45 -8.13 -6.44 7.16
N ALA A 46 -9.41 -6.41 7.57
CA ALA A 46 -9.88 -7.18 8.72
C ALA A 46 -11.21 -7.91 8.45
N ARG A 47 -11.25 -8.78 7.44
CA ARG A 47 -12.25 -9.87 7.38
C ARG A 47 -11.64 -11.14 6.78
N SER A 48 -10.66 -11.69 7.47
CA SER A 48 -10.26 -13.10 7.42
C SER A 48 -9.43 -13.29 8.68
N SER A 49 -10.02 -13.57 9.84
CA SER A 49 -10.63 -14.86 10.15
C SER A 49 -11.52 -14.77 11.42
N THR A 50 -12.83 -14.85 11.25
CA THR A 50 -13.77 -15.16 12.35
C THR A 50 -14.57 -16.38 11.92
N THR A 51 -14.10 -17.59 12.25
CA THR A 51 -14.89 -18.78 12.67
C THR A 51 -14.01 -20.04 12.63
N ALA A 52 -13.33 -20.32 13.73
CA ALA A 52 -13.19 -21.69 14.19
C ALA A 52 -14.08 -21.82 15.43
N THR A 53 -15.38 -21.99 15.17
CA THR A 53 -16.35 -22.39 16.18
C THR A 53 -15.94 -23.75 16.73
N SER A 54 -15.39 -23.75 17.93
CA SER A 54 -15.26 -24.95 18.74
C SER A 54 -16.67 -25.38 19.17
N ALA A 55 -17.22 -26.38 18.48
CA ALA A 55 -18.41 -27.09 18.91
C ALA A 55 -17.97 -28.41 19.57
N ALA A 56 -17.70 -28.34 20.87
CA ALA A 56 -17.67 -29.52 21.72
C ALA A 56 -19.09 -30.08 21.82
N THR A 57 -19.30 -31.33 21.38
CA THR A 57 -20.48 -32.13 21.73
C THR A 57 -19.97 -33.42 22.35
N ALA A 58 -20.36 -33.66 23.59
CA ALA A 58 -19.95 -34.81 24.39
C ALA A 58 -20.87 -36.04 24.14
N ALA A 59 -20.22 -37.20 23.89
CA ALA A 59 -20.43 -38.58 24.37
C ALA A 59 -21.84 -39.23 24.49
N PRO A 60 -21.91 -40.59 24.46
CA PRO A 60 -21.67 -41.33 25.71
C PRO A 60 -20.84 -42.63 25.63
N ALA A 61 -20.16 -42.87 26.76
CA ALA A 61 -19.93 -44.11 27.51
C ALA A 61 -19.24 -45.35 26.88
N ALA A 62 -18.02 -45.64 27.39
CA ALA A 62 -17.63 -46.95 27.92
C ALA A 62 -16.44 -46.82 28.90
N THR A 63 -16.56 -47.42 30.10
CA THR A 63 -15.48 -47.58 31.10
C THR A 63 -14.67 -48.85 30.78
N PRO A 64 -13.36 -48.94 31.08
CA PRO A 64 -12.93 -49.32 32.43
C PRO A 64 -11.73 -48.50 32.97
N ALA A 65 -11.54 -48.65 34.28
CA ALA A 65 -10.56 -47.98 35.13
C ALA A 65 -9.10 -48.21 34.72
N ALA A 66 -8.31 -47.15 34.79
CA ALA A 66 -6.87 -47.20 35.04
C ALA A 66 -6.44 -45.89 35.72
N THR A 67 -5.81 -46.00 36.88
CA THR A 67 -5.15 -44.92 37.62
C THR A 67 -4.07 -44.28 36.74
N ALA A 68 -4.22 -42.99 36.40
CA ALA A 68 -3.17 -42.19 35.79
C ALA A 68 -3.18 -40.77 36.38
N ALA A 69 -1.97 -40.27 36.64
CA ALA A 69 -1.64 -39.01 37.29
C ALA A 69 -2.31 -37.77 36.64
N PRO A 70 -2.39 -36.62 37.34
CA PRO A 70 -2.89 -35.39 36.73
C PRO A 70 -1.94 -34.97 35.61
N ALA A 71 -2.37 -35.13 34.36
CA ALA A 71 -1.68 -34.56 33.22
C ALA A 71 -1.84 -33.04 33.29
N ALA A 72 -0.74 -32.34 33.56
CA ALA A 72 -0.68 -30.90 33.43
C ALA A 72 -0.95 -30.54 31.96
N THR A 73 -1.99 -29.73 31.74
CA THR A 73 -2.25 -29.08 30.45
C THR A 73 -0.99 -28.33 30.01
N PRO A 74 -0.42 -28.60 28.82
CA PRO A 74 0.64 -27.75 28.30
C PRO A 74 0.03 -26.37 28.05
N ALA A 75 0.46 -25.38 28.85
CA ALA A 75 0.22 -23.99 28.54
C ALA A 75 0.91 -23.73 27.18
N THR A 76 0.10 -23.55 26.14
CA THR A 76 0.62 -23.08 24.86
C THR A 76 1.06 -21.64 25.08
N THR A 77 2.36 -21.43 25.29
CA THR A 77 2.96 -20.10 25.25
C THR A 77 2.87 -19.64 23.81
N GLU A 78 1.89 -18.79 23.53
CA GLU A 78 1.74 -18.12 22.24
C GLU A 78 3.00 -17.28 22.00
N ALA A 79 3.73 -17.59 20.92
CA ALA A 79 4.89 -16.81 20.51
C ALA A 79 4.45 -15.35 20.27
N PRO A 80 5.29 -14.36 20.61
CA PRO A 80 4.96 -12.96 20.35
C PRO A 80 4.63 -12.77 18.87
N GLN A 81 3.37 -12.47 18.58
CA GLN A 81 2.91 -12.25 17.22
C GLN A 81 3.35 -10.86 16.77
N PHE A 82 4.00 -10.81 15.61
CA PHE A 82 4.35 -9.54 14.98
C PHE A 82 3.08 -8.74 14.68
N GLN A 83 3.06 -7.47 15.10
CA GLN A 83 1.97 -6.56 14.80
C GLN A 83 2.42 -5.60 13.70
N PRO A 84 1.77 -5.63 12.52
CA PRO A 84 2.04 -4.68 11.46
C PRO A 84 1.87 -3.24 11.91
N ARG A 85 2.74 -2.33 11.46
CA ARG A 85 2.74 -0.92 11.91
C ARG A 85 3.23 0.04 10.84
N VAL A 86 2.86 1.31 10.98
CA VAL A 86 3.48 2.41 10.22
C VAL A 86 4.88 2.64 10.80
N ALA A 87 5.90 2.53 9.97
CA ALA A 87 7.30 2.72 10.31
C ALA A 87 7.81 4.14 9.98
N GLY A 88 7.14 4.83 9.05
CA GLY A 88 7.40 6.22 8.72
C GLY A 88 6.24 6.81 7.93
N GLU A 89 6.03 8.11 8.03
CA GLU A 89 4.95 8.81 7.33
C GLU A 89 5.39 10.19 6.86
N GLY A 90 4.83 10.64 5.74
CA GLY A 90 5.14 11.91 5.13
C GLY A 90 3.99 12.43 4.31
N GLU A 91 3.99 13.75 4.09
CA GLU A 91 2.96 14.44 3.33
C GLU A 91 3.51 14.84 1.96
N PHE A 92 2.80 14.48 0.88
CA PHE A 92 3.20 14.88 -0.47
C PHE A 92 3.08 16.39 -0.65
N ARG A 93 4.12 16.95 -1.25
CA ARG A 93 4.18 18.32 -1.77
C ARG A 93 4.61 18.27 -3.23
N GLY A 94 3.89 18.98 -4.08
CA GLY A 94 4.26 19.17 -5.49
C GLY A 94 5.57 19.94 -5.61
N ALA A 95 6.31 19.71 -6.70
CA ALA A 95 7.56 20.44 -6.95
C ALA A 95 7.33 21.93 -7.24
N ASP A 96 6.20 22.26 -7.86
CA ASP A 96 5.74 23.63 -8.12
C ASP A 96 4.22 23.65 -8.41
N ASP A 97 3.66 24.83 -8.71
CA ASP A 97 2.24 25.01 -9.01
C ASP A 97 1.78 24.22 -10.25
N PHE A 98 2.66 24.04 -11.23
CA PHE A 98 2.37 23.23 -12.40
C PHE A 98 2.44 21.75 -12.03
N HIS A 99 3.52 21.29 -11.42
CA HIS A 99 3.74 19.94 -10.93
C HIS A 99 3.11 19.73 -9.54
N PHE A 100 1.82 20.00 -9.39
CA PHE A 100 1.16 19.83 -8.11
C PHE A 100 1.14 18.36 -7.67
N GLY A 101 1.22 18.15 -6.36
CA GLY A 101 1.16 16.84 -5.69
C GLY A 101 0.72 17.00 -4.25
N ARG A 102 -0.18 16.12 -3.78
CA ARG A 102 -0.70 16.11 -2.41
C ARG A 102 -1.15 14.70 -2.00
N GLY A 103 -1.43 14.54 -0.70
CA GLY A 103 -1.77 13.26 -0.07
C GLY A 103 -0.71 12.87 0.94
N GLN A 104 -0.72 11.61 1.37
CA GLN A 104 0.23 11.05 2.32
C GLN A 104 0.94 9.83 1.77
N ALA A 105 2.17 9.63 2.21
CA ALA A 105 2.95 8.42 2.03
C ALA A 105 3.15 7.77 3.40
N LEU A 106 2.77 6.50 3.53
CA LEU A 106 2.98 5.68 4.72
C LEU A 106 3.92 4.54 4.35
N LEU A 107 5.06 4.44 5.03
CA LEU A 107 5.91 3.27 4.97
C LEU A 107 5.45 2.29 6.05
N ILE A 108 4.87 1.17 5.64
CA ILE A 108 4.22 0.20 6.55
C ILE A 108 5.08 -1.05 6.63
N GLU A 109 5.49 -1.46 7.83
CA GLU A 109 6.09 -2.77 8.06
C GLU A 109 4.97 -3.81 8.21
N THR A 110 4.82 -4.68 7.22
CA THR A 110 3.73 -5.67 7.11
C THR A 110 4.10 -7.02 7.72
N ALA A 111 5.39 -7.33 7.75
CA ALA A 111 6.01 -8.47 8.43
C ALA A 111 7.44 -8.08 8.83
N PRO A 112 8.15 -8.83 9.70
CA PRO A 112 9.52 -8.50 10.09
C PRO A 112 10.43 -8.26 8.87
N GLY A 113 10.87 -7.00 8.71
CA GLY A 113 11.74 -6.57 7.59
C GLY A 113 11.06 -6.47 6.22
N GLN A 114 9.74 -6.65 6.14
CA GLN A 114 8.95 -6.54 4.92
C GLN A 114 8.14 -5.24 4.95
N TYR A 115 8.30 -4.42 3.91
CA TYR A 115 7.70 -3.09 3.86
C TYR A 115 6.83 -2.89 2.63
N THR A 116 5.80 -2.07 2.81
CA THR A 116 4.93 -1.58 1.75
C THR A 116 4.88 -0.06 1.83
N LEU A 117 5.13 0.63 0.72
CA LEU A 117 4.87 2.06 0.60
C LEU A 117 3.42 2.25 0.17
N ARG A 118 2.62 2.92 1.00
CA ARG A 118 1.21 3.19 0.75
C ARG A 118 0.98 4.67 0.52
N PHE A 119 0.23 4.99 -0.53
CA PHE A 119 -0.26 6.33 -0.80
C PHE A 119 -1.70 6.47 -0.30
N GLU A 120 -2.01 7.62 0.29
CA GLU A 120 -3.32 7.95 0.82
C GLU A 120 -3.77 9.33 0.38
N ASN A 121 -5.07 9.48 0.07
CA ASN A 121 -5.63 10.73 -0.45
C ASN A 121 -4.77 11.36 -1.57
N PHE A 122 -4.11 10.52 -2.35
CA PHE A 122 -3.09 10.93 -3.29
C PHE A 122 -3.73 11.64 -4.47
N SER A 123 -3.07 12.71 -4.93
CA SER A 123 -3.46 13.44 -6.12
C SER A 123 -2.26 14.20 -6.68
N VAL A 124 -1.87 13.90 -7.92
CA VAL A 124 -0.73 14.53 -8.61
C VAL A 124 -1.12 14.95 -10.02
N ARG A 125 -0.41 15.90 -10.63
CA ARG A 125 -0.52 16.17 -12.06
C ARG A 125 -0.13 14.92 -12.87
N ASN A 126 -0.89 14.62 -13.93
CA ASN A 126 -0.52 13.55 -14.86
C ASN A 126 0.72 13.94 -15.68
N GLY A 127 1.57 12.96 -15.98
CA GLY A 127 2.78 13.11 -16.77
C GLY A 127 2.97 11.89 -17.67
N PRO A 128 3.78 11.99 -18.74
CA PRO A 128 3.87 10.93 -19.73
C PRO A 128 4.62 9.67 -19.26
N ASP A 129 5.42 9.76 -18.19
CA ASP A 129 6.36 8.71 -17.78
C ASP A 129 6.71 8.82 -16.28
N LEU A 130 5.70 8.72 -15.41
CA LEU A 130 5.81 8.91 -13.95
C LEU A 130 6.11 7.60 -13.22
N PHE A 131 7.03 7.66 -12.26
CA PHE A 131 7.47 6.52 -11.45
C PHE A 131 7.59 6.90 -9.98
N VAL A 132 7.45 5.89 -9.12
CA VAL A 132 7.56 6.02 -7.66
C VAL A 132 8.90 5.47 -7.18
N TYR A 133 9.55 6.25 -6.32
CA TYR A 133 10.82 5.87 -5.70
C TYR A 133 10.79 6.09 -4.19
N LEU A 134 11.56 5.30 -3.45
CA LEU A 134 12.11 5.70 -2.15
C LEU A 134 13.45 6.40 -2.39
N SER A 135 13.70 7.55 -1.78
CA SER A 135 14.92 8.32 -2.01
C SER A 135 15.53 8.86 -0.72
N ASN A 136 16.86 8.84 -0.66
CA ASN A 136 17.65 9.53 0.35
C ASN A 136 17.83 11.04 0.00
N ASP A 137 17.66 11.38 -1.28
CA ASP A 137 17.66 12.75 -1.81
C ASP A 137 16.22 13.16 -2.15
N PRO A 138 15.56 13.99 -1.33
CA PRO A 138 14.15 14.34 -1.55
C PRO A 138 13.90 15.11 -2.86
N GLY A 139 14.95 15.60 -3.53
CA GLY A 139 14.89 16.33 -4.79
C GLY A 139 15.14 15.48 -6.04
N GLY A 140 15.53 14.21 -5.90
CA GLY A 140 16.02 13.44 -7.05
C GLY A 140 16.20 11.94 -6.82
N ILE A 141 16.75 11.29 -7.84
CA ILE A 141 16.90 9.83 -7.92
C ILE A 141 18.37 9.37 -7.86
N SER A 142 19.27 10.22 -7.35
CA SER A 142 20.71 9.96 -7.29
C SER A 142 21.06 8.78 -6.37
N ASP A 143 20.37 8.67 -5.24
CA ASP A 143 20.42 7.53 -4.31
C ASP A 143 18.99 7.10 -3.95
N ALA A 144 18.35 6.40 -4.89
CA ALA A 144 16.95 6.04 -4.82
C ALA A 144 16.67 4.60 -5.28
N LEU A 145 15.60 4.02 -4.75
CA LEU A 145 15.07 2.71 -5.12
C LEU A 145 13.78 2.89 -5.91
N LEU A 146 13.76 2.41 -7.16
CA LEU A 146 12.55 2.36 -7.99
C LEU A 146 11.59 1.30 -7.45
N LEU A 147 10.34 1.69 -7.17
CA LEU A 147 9.29 0.78 -6.75
C LEU A 147 8.35 0.38 -7.90
N GLY A 148 8.18 1.25 -8.90
CA GLY A 148 7.33 0.96 -10.06
C GLY A 148 6.87 2.22 -10.78
N ASP A 149 6.11 2.02 -11.85
CA ASP A 149 5.32 3.06 -12.51
C ASP A 149 4.25 3.63 -11.58
N LEU A 150 3.87 4.89 -11.78
CA LEU A 150 2.76 5.48 -11.05
C LEU A 150 1.44 4.84 -11.50
N LYS A 151 0.84 4.02 -10.63
CA LYS A 151 -0.41 3.30 -10.92
C LYS A 151 -1.62 4.19 -11.22
N GLY A 152 -1.68 5.38 -10.61
CA GLY A 152 -2.81 6.29 -10.77
C GLY A 152 -2.46 7.71 -10.33
N THR A 153 -3.10 8.69 -10.97
CA THR A 153 -2.92 10.11 -10.62
C THR A 153 -3.68 10.50 -9.37
N ASP A 154 -4.63 9.68 -8.94
CA ASP A 154 -5.46 9.88 -7.77
C ASP A 154 -5.72 8.56 -7.02
N GLY A 155 -6.02 8.68 -5.73
CA GLY A 155 -6.61 7.59 -4.94
C GLY A 155 -5.72 7.11 -3.81
N ALA A 156 -5.73 5.81 -3.55
CA ALA A 156 -4.99 5.17 -2.48
C ALA A 156 -4.51 3.79 -2.94
N PHE A 157 -3.20 3.58 -2.98
CA PHE A 157 -2.60 2.38 -3.56
C PHE A 157 -1.23 2.08 -2.94
N ASN A 158 -0.75 0.87 -3.17
CA ASN A 158 0.42 0.32 -2.49
C ASN A 158 1.54 -0.03 -3.47
N TYR A 159 2.78 0.01 -2.98
CA TYR A 159 3.97 -0.51 -3.66
C TYR A 159 4.73 -1.43 -2.73
N ASP A 160 5.07 -2.62 -3.21
CA ASP A 160 5.91 -3.54 -2.47
C ASP A 160 7.36 -3.03 -2.45
N VAL A 161 7.97 -3.01 -1.26
CA VAL A 161 9.39 -2.76 -1.13
C VAL A 161 10.12 -4.11 -1.25
N PRO A 162 11.12 -4.23 -2.13
CA PRO A 162 11.89 -5.46 -2.26
C PRO A 162 12.42 -5.98 -0.91
N ALA A 163 12.26 -7.27 -0.65
CA ALA A 163 12.72 -7.91 0.59
C ALA A 163 14.23 -7.71 0.81
N GLY A 164 14.63 -7.45 2.05
CA GLY A 164 16.03 -7.18 2.41
C GLY A 164 16.52 -5.77 2.08
N THR A 165 15.63 -4.88 1.61
CA THR A 165 15.94 -3.44 1.50
C THR A 165 16.14 -2.84 2.89
N ASP A 166 17.28 -2.19 3.12
CA ASP A 166 17.45 -1.31 4.27
C ASP A 166 16.67 -0.01 4.03
N VAL A 167 15.43 0.04 4.54
CA VAL A 167 14.56 1.21 4.35
C VAL A 167 15.00 2.42 5.16
N SER A 168 15.86 2.26 6.17
CA SER A 168 16.32 3.35 7.05
C SER A 168 17.20 4.36 6.33
N ARG A 169 17.73 4.00 5.17
CA ARG A 169 18.53 4.91 4.32
C ARG A 169 17.70 5.90 3.52
N PHE A 170 16.38 5.70 3.41
CA PHE A 170 15.52 6.55 2.59
C PHE A 170 14.73 7.50 3.48
N ASN A 171 14.81 8.79 3.15
CA ASN A 171 14.17 9.85 3.92
C ASN A 171 12.87 10.32 3.26
N SER A 172 12.53 9.82 2.07
CA SER A 172 11.38 10.30 1.31
C SER A 172 10.82 9.26 0.34
N ALA A 173 9.54 9.43 0.01
CA ALA A 173 8.93 8.90 -1.20
C ALA A 173 8.81 10.01 -2.25
N ILE A 174 9.17 9.73 -3.49
CA ILE A 174 9.10 10.71 -4.58
C ILE A 174 8.38 10.16 -5.81
N VAL A 175 7.75 11.07 -6.55
CA VAL A 175 7.19 10.82 -7.88
C VAL A 175 8.03 11.59 -8.88
N TRP A 176 8.63 10.86 -9.83
CA TRP A 176 9.59 11.38 -10.78
C TRP A 176 9.18 11.08 -12.22
N CYS A 177 9.27 12.06 -13.10
CA CYS A 177 9.12 11.84 -14.53
C CYS A 177 10.47 11.45 -15.14
N ARG A 178 10.62 10.20 -15.56
CA ARG A 178 11.88 9.70 -16.13
C ARG A 178 12.17 10.33 -17.49
N GLN A 179 11.16 10.44 -18.36
CA GLN A 179 11.31 11.04 -19.70
C GLN A 179 11.88 12.46 -19.67
N PHE A 180 11.48 13.29 -18.69
CA PHE A 180 11.92 14.69 -18.60
C PHE A 180 12.93 14.97 -17.48
N ALA A 181 13.28 13.96 -16.68
CA ALA A 181 14.17 14.09 -15.53
C ALA A 181 13.74 15.22 -14.56
N VAL A 182 12.47 15.24 -14.17
CA VAL A 182 11.90 16.24 -13.25
C VAL A 182 11.13 15.59 -12.10
N LEU A 183 11.20 16.23 -10.93
CA LEU A 183 10.42 15.88 -9.76
C LEU A 183 8.98 16.38 -9.92
N PHE A 184 8.01 15.54 -9.58
CA PHE A 184 6.59 15.93 -9.54
C PHE A 184 6.11 16.12 -8.11
N ALA A 185 6.41 15.18 -7.22
CA ALA A 185 5.99 15.27 -5.82
C ALA A 185 6.99 14.58 -4.90
N THR A 186 7.11 15.07 -3.68
CA THR A 186 7.95 14.49 -2.63
C THR A 186 7.19 14.44 -1.31
N ALA A 187 7.35 13.35 -0.57
CA ALA A 187 6.87 13.17 0.78
C ALA A 187 8.05 12.74 1.65
N THR A 188 8.62 13.68 2.41
CA THR A 188 9.68 13.40 3.37
C THR A 188 9.09 12.74 4.61
N PHE A 189 9.70 11.65 5.07
CA PHE A 189 9.29 10.93 6.27
C PHE A 189 9.72 11.67 7.54
N ALA A 190 8.84 11.70 8.55
CA ALA A 190 9.08 12.29 9.87
C ALA A 190 9.69 11.30 10.87
#